data_AF-A0A8S9YMA8-F1
#
_entry.id   AF-A0A8S9YMA8-F1
#
_cell.length_a   1.000
_cell.length_b   1.000
_cell.length_c   1.000
_cell.angle_alpha   90.00
_cell.angle_beta   90.00
_cell.angle_gamma   90.00
#
_symmetry.space_group_name_H-M   'P 1'
#
loop_
_entity.id
_entity.type
_entity.pdbx_description
1 polymer ?
#
loop_
_entity_poly.entity_id
_entity_poly.type
_entity_poly.pdbx_seq_one_letter_code
_entity_poly.pdbx_strand_id
1 'polypeptide(L)'
;FGKSAHQWHKELSHLEDAHRLFNAKQVDEQLVELRRDIARLELDLRGIGGMTYSETEVESAIQHSNRTLVDTSKANSAFRQVVGKFLGHAIHEQRLLNQWHEIFTERFSEVAAYLALDQSQYTADQLFSDLCKFRELYQQTSLCKLGTVLSKPSKSLS
;
A
#
# COMPACT_ATOMS: atom_id res chain seq x y z
N PHE A 1 -35.70 -7.83 7.06
CA PHE A 1 -34.85 -6.81 7.69
C PHE A 1 -34.73 -7.11 9.19
N GLY A 2 -33.80 -7.98 9.58
CA GLY A 2 -33.87 -8.68 10.89
C GLY A 2 -32.58 -8.70 11.71
N LYS A 3 -31.62 -7.81 11.43
CA LYS A 3 -30.45 -7.65 12.29
C LYS A 3 -30.72 -6.51 13.26
N SER A 4 -30.44 -6.75 14.54
CA SER A 4 -30.49 -5.72 15.57
C SER A 4 -29.54 -4.58 15.18
N ALA A 5 -30.04 -3.34 15.17
CA ALA A 5 -29.24 -2.15 14.85
C ALA A 5 -27.97 -2.05 15.72
N HIS A 6 -27.95 -2.71 16.88
CA HIS A 6 -26.80 -2.77 17.79
C HIS A 6 -25.64 -3.66 17.30
N GLN A 7 -25.83 -4.44 16.24
CA GLN A 7 -24.81 -5.35 15.68
C GLN A 7 -24.08 -4.78 14.46
N TRP A 8 -24.26 -3.50 14.12
CA TRP A 8 -23.62 -2.83 12.98
C TRP A 8 -22.09 -3.01 12.95
N HIS A 9 -21.45 -3.02 14.13
CA HIS A 9 -20.00 -3.20 14.25
C HIS A 9 -19.51 -4.55 13.69
N LYS A 10 -20.37 -5.57 13.61
CA LYS A 10 -20.05 -6.87 13.00
C LYS A 10 -20.05 -6.82 11.48
N GLU A 11 -20.70 -5.83 10.88
CA GLU A 11 -20.75 -5.64 9.43
C GLU A 11 -19.50 -4.92 8.91
N LEU A 12 -18.70 -4.35 9.81
CA LEU A 12 -17.44 -3.68 9.53
C LEU A 12 -16.23 -4.50 10.04
N SER A 13 -16.15 -5.76 9.65
CA SER A 13 -15.14 -6.71 10.14
C SER A 13 -13.70 -6.29 9.86
N HIS A 14 -13.45 -5.52 8.79
CA HIS A 14 -12.12 -5.10 8.37
C HIS A 14 -11.72 -3.70 8.86
N LEU A 15 -12.57 -3.04 9.66
CA LEU A 15 -12.34 -1.66 10.07
C LEU A 15 -11.05 -1.47 10.89
N GLU A 16 -10.75 -2.40 11.80
CA GLU A 16 -9.52 -2.34 12.61
C GLU A 16 -8.27 -2.50 11.77
N ASP A 17 -8.27 -3.48 10.85
CA ASP A 17 -7.15 -3.72 9.96
C ASP A 17 -6.95 -2.53 9.02
N ALA A 18 -8.05 -1.98 8.46
CA ALA A 18 -8.01 -0.79 7.64
C ALA A 18 -7.44 0.42 8.40
N HIS A 19 -7.90 0.65 9.63
CA HIS A 19 -7.36 1.73 10.47
C HIS A 19 -5.87 1.55 10.79
N ARG A 20 -5.41 0.31 11.02
CA ARG A 20 -4.01 0.03 11.39
C ARG A 20 -3.06 0.06 10.20
N LEU A 21 -3.50 -0.42 9.04
CA LEU A 21 -2.63 -0.68 7.89
C LEU A 21 -2.69 0.40 6.82
N PHE A 22 -3.80 1.12 6.70
CA PHE A 22 -3.99 2.09 5.64
C PHE A 22 -3.56 3.49 6.07
N ASN A 23 -2.66 4.08 5.29
CA ASN A 23 -2.32 5.50 5.37
C ASN A 23 -2.30 6.04 3.94
N ALA A 24 -3.23 6.95 3.61
CA ALA A 24 -3.42 7.42 2.24
C ALA A 24 -2.13 8.00 1.64
N LYS A 25 -1.50 8.91 2.40
CA LYS A 25 -0.26 9.57 1.98
C LYS A 25 0.88 8.57 1.74
N GLN A 26 1.08 7.63 2.66
CA GLN A 26 2.14 6.64 2.53
C GLN A 26 1.92 5.73 1.32
N VAL A 27 0.67 5.31 1.05
CA VAL A 27 0.34 4.48 -0.11
C VAL A 27 0.67 5.23 -1.40
N ASP A 28 0.26 6.49 -1.53
CA ASP A 28 0.56 7.33 -2.69
C ASP A 28 2.08 7.48 -2.90
N GLU A 29 2.83 7.79 -1.83
CA GLU A 29 4.29 7.93 -1.88
C GLU A 29 4.97 6.64 -2.34
N GLN A 30 4.54 5.49 -1.80
CA GLN A 30 5.10 4.17 -2.13
C GLN A 30 4.81 3.75 -3.57
N LEU A 31 3.62 4.05 -4.11
CA LEU A 31 3.29 3.76 -5.51
C LEU A 31 4.14 4.60 -6.48
N VAL A 32 4.38 5.87 -6.14
CA VAL A 32 5.26 6.76 -6.92
C VAL A 32 6.70 6.28 -6.86
N GLU A 33 7.19 5.92 -5.68
CA GLU A 33 8.54 5.37 -5.49
C GLU A 33 8.73 4.08 -6.28
N LEU A 34 7.80 3.13 -6.20
CA LEU A 34 7.86 1.88 -6.97
C LEU A 34 7.93 2.14 -8.48
N ARG A 35 7.12 3.07 -8.99
CA ARG A 35 7.16 3.46 -10.41
C ARG A 35 8.53 4.04 -10.80
N ARG A 36 9.09 4.91 -9.97
CA ARG A 36 10.41 5.52 -10.20
C ARG A 36 11.51 4.47 -10.22
N ASP A 37 11.47 3.52 -9.29
CA ASP A 37 12.50 2.49 -9.16
C ASP A 37 12.45 1.49 -10.32
N ILE A 38 11.24 1.13 -10.79
CA ILE A 38 11.07 0.34 -12.02
C ILE A 38 11.63 1.07 -13.24
N ALA A 39 11.30 2.36 -13.41
CA ALA A 39 11.80 3.16 -14.53
C ALA A 39 13.33 3.29 -14.51
N ARG A 40 13.94 3.38 -13.32
CA ARG A 40 15.39 3.38 -13.17
C ARG A 40 16.00 2.04 -13.61
N LEU A 41 15.42 0.92 -13.19
CA LEU A 41 15.88 -0.41 -13.61
C LEU A 41 15.74 -0.62 -15.12
N GLU A 42 14.69 -0.09 -15.75
CA GLU A 42 14.53 -0.07 -17.21
C GLU A 42 15.67 0.70 -17.91
N LEU A 43 16.03 1.86 -17.37
CA LEU A 43 17.14 2.67 -17.89
C LEU A 43 18.48 1.97 -17.71
N ASP A 44 18.75 1.40 -16.53
CA ASP A 44 19.99 0.67 -16.25
C ASP A 44 20.14 -0.54 -17.19
N LEU A 45 19.05 -1.28 -17.41
CA LEU A 45 19.01 -2.41 -18.35
C LEU A 45 19.30 -1.97 -19.78
N ARG A 46 18.74 -0.82 -20.21
CA ARG A 46 19.00 -0.25 -21.54
C ARG A 46 20.44 0.26 -21.66
N GLY A 47 20.99 0.86 -20.61
CA GLY A 47 22.38 1.36 -20.56
C GLY A 47 23.41 0.26 -20.77
N ILE A 48 23.18 -0.93 -20.19
CA ILE A 48 24.01 -2.13 -20.42
C ILE A 48 23.84 -2.68 -21.85
N GLY A 49 22.79 -2.29 -22.57
CA GLY A 49 22.55 -2.55 -23.98
C GLY A 49 23.43 -1.75 -24.96
N GLY A 50 23.87 -0.55 -24.56
CA GLY A 50 24.51 0.43 -25.44
C GLY A 50 26.04 0.42 -25.46
N MET A 51 26.69 -0.46 -24.69
CA MET A 51 28.15 -0.52 -24.60
C MET A 51 28.72 -1.42 -25.72
N THR A 52 28.50 -1.03 -26.99
CA THR A 52 29.30 -1.52 -28.11
C THR A 52 30.66 -0.83 -28.05
N TYR A 53 31.66 -1.51 -27.49
CA TYR A 53 33.04 -1.04 -27.58
C TYR A 53 33.44 -1.05 -29.05
N SER A 54 33.61 0.13 -29.66
CA SER A 54 34.36 0.26 -30.91
C SER A 54 35.78 -0.23 -30.64
N GLU A 55 36.10 -1.35 -31.25
CA GLU A 55 37.37 -2.04 -31.15
C GLU A 55 38.41 -1.26 -31.96
N THR A 56 38.93 -0.18 -31.39
CA THR A 56 40.13 0.51 -31.88
C THR A 56 40.59 1.46 -30.79
N GLU A 57 41.43 0.96 -29.89
CA GLU A 57 42.69 1.62 -29.52
C GLU A 57 43.36 0.93 -28.31
N VAL A 58 44.68 0.72 -28.48
CA VAL A 58 45.73 0.51 -27.47
C VAL A 58 46.06 -0.92 -27.02
N GLU A 59 46.88 -1.57 -27.85
CA GLU A 59 47.57 -2.85 -27.66
C GLU A 59 48.72 -2.84 -26.61
N SER A 60 48.58 -2.23 -25.43
CA SER A 60 49.69 -2.29 -24.43
C SER A 60 49.32 -2.33 -22.95
N ALA A 61 48.05 -2.56 -22.61
CA ALA A 61 47.58 -2.83 -21.24
C ALA A 61 46.87 -4.20 -21.08
N ILE A 62 47.19 -5.13 -21.99
CA ILE A 62 46.25 -6.17 -22.46
C ILE A 62 45.96 -7.28 -21.44
N GLN A 63 46.84 -7.63 -20.49
CA GLN A 63 46.55 -8.80 -19.61
C GLN A 63 45.64 -8.50 -18.41
N HIS A 64 45.80 -7.35 -17.74
CA HIS A 64 44.91 -6.98 -16.63
C HIS A 64 43.62 -6.34 -17.12
N SER A 65 43.69 -5.53 -18.18
CA SER A 65 42.50 -4.89 -18.77
C SER A 65 41.55 -5.94 -19.35
N ASN A 66 42.06 -7.01 -20.00
CA ASN A 66 41.21 -8.09 -20.53
C ASN A 66 40.48 -8.88 -19.44
N ARG A 67 41.10 -9.12 -18.27
CA ARG A 67 40.44 -9.84 -17.17
C ARG A 67 39.28 -9.02 -16.60
N THR A 68 39.52 -7.73 -16.35
CA THR A 68 38.48 -6.81 -15.84
C THR A 68 37.37 -6.57 -16.87
N LEU A 69 37.70 -6.49 -18.17
CA LEU A 69 36.71 -6.42 -19.26
C LEU A 69 35.83 -7.67 -19.36
N VAL A 70 36.44 -8.86 -19.27
CA VAL A 70 35.72 -10.14 -19.31
C VAL A 70 34.82 -10.31 -18.08
N ASP A 71 35.28 -9.91 -16.90
CA ASP A 71 34.49 -9.97 -15.67
C ASP A 71 33.32 -8.97 -15.70
N THR A 72 33.52 -7.78 -16.25
CA THR A 72 32.46 -6.77 -16.47
C THR A 72 31.42 -7.26 -17.49
N SER A 73 31.88 -7.88 -18.59
CA SER A 73 30.98 -8.45 -19.61
C SER A 73 30.10 -9.57 -19.05
N LYS A 74 30.68 -10.46 -18.24
CA LYS A 74 29.92 -11.52 -17.53
C LYS A 74 28.92 -10.95 -16.54
N ALA A 75 29.31 -9.95 -15.74
CA ALA A 75 28.42 -9.28 -14.79
C ALA A 75 27.25 -8.59 -15.51
N ASN A 76 27.52 -7.90 -16.63
CA ASN A 76 26.51 -7.24 -17.46
C ASN A 76 25.54 -8.25 -18.10
N SER A 77 26.03 -9.40 -18.55
CA SER A 77 25.20 -10.49 -19.06
C SER A 77 24.27 -11.06 -17.99
N ALA A 78 24.81 -11.35 -16.80
CA ALA A 78 24.05 -11.84 -15.65
C ALA A 78 22.99 -10.82 -15.20
N PHE A 79 23.36 -9.55 -15.09
CA PHE A 79 22.43 -8.47 -14.78
C PHE A 79 21.30 -8.40 -15.80
N ARG A 80 21.62 -8.41 -17.10
CA ARG A 80 20.61 -8.38 -18.16
C ARG A 80 19.63 -9.54 -18.06
N GLN A 81 20.13 -10.74 -17.78
CA GLN A 81 19.28 -11.93 -17.65
C GLN A 81 18.35 -11.85 -16.44
N VAL A 82 18.87 -11.45 -15.28
CA VAL A 82 18.09 -11.39 -14.04
C VAL A 82 17.10 -10.23 -14.09
N VAL A 83 17.57 -9.02 -14.38
CA VAL A 83 16.74 -7.81 -14.41
C VAL A 83 15.73 -7.88 -15.54
N GLY A 84 16.12 -8.38 -16.72
CA GLY A 84 15.17 -8.55 -17.84
C GLY A 84 13.99 -9.47 -17.50
N LYS A 85 14.21 -10.53 -16.72
CA LYS A 85 13.13 -11.42 -16.24
C LYS A 85 12.30 -10.75 -15.15
N PHE A 86 12.96 -10.12 -14.17
CA PHE A 86 12.30 -9.48 -13.04
C PHE A 86 11.41 -8.31 -13.47
N LEU A 87 11.87 -7.50 -14.42
CA LEU A 87 11.22 -6.25 -14.80
C LEU A 87 9.81 -6.45 -15.36
N GLY A 88 9.62 -7.48 -16.20
CA GLY A 88 8.30 -7.82 -16.71
C GLY A 88 7.30 -8.15 -15.60
N HIS A 89 7.76 -8.86 -14.56
CA HIS A 89 6.93 -9.15 -13.38
C HIS A 89 6.68 -7.87 -12.54
N ALA A 90 7.73 -7.08 -12.27
CA ALA A 90 7.60 -5.86 -11.49
C ALA A 90 6.64 -4.83 -12.12
N ILE A 91 6.69 -4.65 -13.45
CA ILE A 91 5.77 -3.79 -14.19
C ILE A 91 4.33 -4.31 -14.07
N HIS A 92 4.14 -5.64 -14.16
CA HIS A 92 2.82 -6.24 -14.02
C HIS A 92 2.22 -5.99 -12.63
N GLU A 93 2.97 -6.29 -11.57
CA GLU A 93 2.54 -6.06 -10.18
C GLU A 93 2.29 -4.57 -9.90
N GLN A 94 3.15 -3.68 -10.40
CA GLN A 94 2.97 -2.24 -10.24
C GLN A 94 1.69 -1.75 -10.95
N ARG A 95 1.32 -2.32 -12.10
CA ARG A 95 0.05 -2.03 -12.75
C ARG A 95 -1.14 -2.51 -11.92
N LEU A 96 -1.08 -3.72 -11.37
CA LEU A 96 -2.15 -4.26 -10.52
C LEU A 96 -2.36 -3.42 -9.26
N LEU A 97 -1.28 -3.00 -8.61
CA LEU A 97 -1.33 -2.15 -7.42
C LEU A 97 -1.99 -0.79 -7.73
N ASN A 98 -1.65 -0.17 -8.86
CA ASN A 98 -2.30 1.09 -9.28
C ASN A 98 -3.79 0.88 -9.56
N GLN A 99 -4.17 -0.22 -10.22
CA GLN A 99 -5.59 -0.53 -10.46
C GLN A 99 -6.37 -0.72 -9.17
N TRP A 100 -5.82 -1.44 -8.19
CA TRP A 100 -6.47 -1.59 -6.89
C TRP A 100 -6.55 -0.27 -6.13
N HIS A 101 -5.53 0.59 -6.23
CA HIS A 101 -5.55 1.92 -5.64
C HIS A 101 -6.62 2.83 -6.26
N GLU A 102 -6.75 2.81 -7.58
CA GLU A 102 -7.80 3.55 -8.32
C GLU A 102 -9.19 3.07 -7.88
N ILE A 103 -9.42 1.76 -7.85
CA ILE A 103 -10.70 1.18 -7.40
C ILE A 103 -11.00 1.58 -5.96
N PHE A 104 -10.00 1.52 -5.08
CA PHE A 104 -10.17 1.95 -3.69
C PHE A 104 -10.55 3.44 -3.60
N THR A 105 -9.87 4.29 -4.35
CA THR A 105 -10.10 5.74 -4.37
C THR A 105 -11.51 6.06 -4.88
N GLU A 106 -11.97 5.36 -5.91
CA GLU A 106 -13.35 5.49 -6.44
C GLU A 106 -14.39 5.08 -5.38
N ARG A 107 -14.18 3.92 -4.72
CA ARG A 107 -15.09 3.47 -3.65
C ARG A 107 -15.10 4.41 -2.45
N PHE A 108 -13.95 4.93 -2.07
CA PHE A 108 -13.88 5.95 -1.02
C PHE A 108 -14.61 7.22 -1.45
N SER A 109 -14.51 7.62 -2.71
CA SER A 109 -15.23 8.78 -3.25
C SER A 109 -16.75 8.62 -3.15
N GLU A 110 -17.27 7.43 -3.45
CA GLU A 110 -18.69 7.10 -3.29
C GLU A 110 -19.14 7.23 -1.81
N VAL A 111 -18.34 6.69 -0.88
CA VAL A 111 -18.61 6.78 0.57
C VAL A 111 -18.54 8.22 1.07
N ALA A 112 -17.52 8.97 0.64
CA ALA A 112 -17.36 10.37 0.99
C ALA A 112 -18.54 11.22 0.49
N ALA A 113 -19.00 10.99 -0.74
CA ALA A 113 -20.18 11.66 -1.27
C ALA A 113 -21.45 11.30 -0.48
N TYR A 114 -21.63 10.02 -0.14
CA TYR A 114 -22.76 9.56 0.66
C TYR A 114 -22.79 10.19 2.07
N LEU A 115 -21.62 10.37 2.69
CA LEU A 115 -21.46 10.96 4.01
C LEU A 115 -21.27 12.49 3.99
N ALA A 116 -21.31 13.12 2.82
CA ALA A 116 -21.06 14.55 2.61
C ALA A 116 -19.69 15.03 3.17
N LEU A 117 -18.64 14.23 2.97
CA LEU A 117 -17.27 14.52 3.39
C LEU A 117 -16.51 15.28 2.30
N ASP A 118 -15.77 16.32 2.70
CA ASP A 118 -14.83 17.02 1.82
C ASP A 118 -13.52 16.23 1.69
N GLN A 119 -13.34 15.56 0.55
CA GLN A 119 -12.18 14.73 0.28
C GLN A 119 -10.86 15.51 0.19
N SER A 120 -10.91 16.84 0.03
CA SER A 120 -9.69 17.67 0.05
C SER A 120 -9.12 17.84 1.46
N GLN A 121 -9.93 17.57 2.49
CA GLN A 121 -9.57 17.74 3.89
C GLN A 121 -9.72 16.45 4.71
N TYR A 122 -10.48 15.48 4.21
CA TYR A 122 -10.86 14.28 4.95
C TYR A 122 -10.49 13.02 4.18
N THR A 123 -9.48 12.33 4.70
CA THR A 123 -8.89 11.13 4.07
C THR A 123 -9.55 9.85 4.60
N ALA A 124 -9.35 8.74 3.88
CA ALA A 124 -9.94 7.45 4.26
C ALA A 124 -9.41 6.91 5.60
N ASP A 125 -8.13 7.13 5.91
CA ASP A 125 -7.55 6.78 7.20
C ASP A 125 -8.17 7.56 8.37
N GLN A 126 -8.52 8.84 8.15
CA GLN A 126 -9.25 9.63 9.13
C GLN A 126 -10.66 9.07 9.36
N LEU A 127 -11.37 8.70 8.29
CA LEU A 127 -12.67 8.04 8.38
C LEU A 127 -12.59 6.75 9.20
N PHE A 128 -11.60 5.90 8.91
CA PHE A 128 -11.42 4.64 9.64
C PHE A 128 -11.11 4.87 11.13
N SER A 129 -10.27 5.87 11.44
CA SER A 129 -9.98 6.25 12.82
C SER A 129 -11.23 6.69 13.57
N ASP A 130 -12.04 7.53 12.95
CA ASP A 130 -13.23 8.09 13.60
C ASP A 130 -14.33 7.03 13.77
N LEU A 131 -14.49 6.10 12.81
CA LEU A 131 -15.37 4.95 12.96
C LEU A 131 -14.91 3.98 14.06
N CYS A 132 -13.60 3.75 14.21
CA CYS A 132 -13.05 2.96 15.32
C CYS A 132 -13.40 3.59 16.67
N LYS A 133 -13.14 4.90 16.84
CA LYS A 133 -13.48 5.64 18.06
C LYS A 133 -14.98 5.60 18.34
N PHE A 134 -15.81 5.80 17.32
CA PHE A 134 -17.26 5.74 17.46
C PHE A 134 -17.72 4.36 17.95
N ARG A 135 -17.17 3.28 17.39
CA ARG A 135 -17.46 1.91 17.81
C ARG A 135 -17.08 1.66 19.28
N GLU A 136 -15.92 2.13 19.70
CA GLU A 136 -15.45 2.01 21.09
C GLU A 136 -16.40 2.73 22.06
N LEU A 137 -16.74 3.99 21.78
CA LEU A 137 -17.67 4.78 22.59
C LEU A 137 -19.06 4.14 22.64
N TYR A 138 -19.54 3.61 21.51
CA TYR A 138 -20.82 2.92 21.43
C TYR A 138 -20.85 1.65 22.30
N GLN A 139 -19.79 0.85 22.29
CA GLN A 139 -19.68 -0.36 23.10
C GLN A 139 -19.55 -0.03 24.59
N GLN A 140 -18.74 0.96 24.95
CA GLN A 140 -18.61 1.42 26.34
C GLN A 140 -19.96 1.88 26.91
N THR A 141 -20.69 2.73 26.18
CA THR A 141 -22.00 3.22 26.62
C THR A 141 -23.07 2.12 26.70
N SER A 142 -23.02 1.13 25.81
CA SER A 142 -23.91 -0.04 25.85
C SER A 142 -23.65 -0.91 27.08
N LEU A 143 -22.39 -1.08 27.50
CA LEU A 143 -22.02 -1.80 28.71
C LEU A 143 -22.39 -1.03 29.99
N CYS A 144 -22.18 0.30 30.01
CA CYS A 144 -22.57 1.14 31.15
C CYS A 144 -24.08 1.12 31.42
N LYS A 145 -24.93 1.06 30.39
CA LYS A 145 -26.39 0.93 30.54
C LYS A 145 -26.80 -0.41 31.16
N LEU A 146 -26.04 -1.50 30.95
CA LEU A 146 -26.30 -2.78 31.62
C LEU A 146 -25.99 -2.72 33.13
N GLY A 147 -24.91 -2.03 33.50
CA GLY A 147 -24.51 -1.86 34.91
C GLY A 147 -25.50 -1.03 35.73
N THR A 148 -26.18 -0.04 35.12
CA THR A 148 -27.17 0.78 35.83
C THR A 148 -28.49 0.05 36.07
N VAL A 149 -28.90 -0.87 35.19
CA VAL A 149 -30.14 -1.64 35.33
C VAL A 149 -30.07 -2.66 36.48
N LEU A 150 -28.88 -3.20 36.77
CA LEU A 150 -28.65 -4.12 37.90
C LEU A 150 -28.51 -3.43 39.27
N SER A 151 -28.49 -2.09 39.31
CA SER A 151 -28.29 -1.31 40.55
C SER A 151 -29.56 -0.71 41.16
N LYS A 152 -30.77 -0.98 40.61
CA LYS A 152 -32.00 -0.49 41.22
C LYS A 152 -32.19 -1.17 42.59
N PRO A 153 -32.14 -0.44 43.72
CA PRO A 153 -32.43 -1.04 45.01
C PRO A 153 -33.92 -1.38 45.06
N SER A 154 -34.22 -2.63 45.41
CA SER A 154 -35.55 -3.09 45.77
C SER A 154 -36.10 -2.17 46.86
N LYS A 155 -37.09 -1.33 46.51
CA LYS A 155 -37.89 -0.63 47.52
C LYS A 155 -38.67 -1.69 48.28
N SER A 156 -38.20 -2.05 49.47
CA SER A 156 -39.00 -2.73 50.48
C SER A 156 -40.07 -1.75 50.95
N LEU A 157 -41.30 -1.96 50.50
CA LEU A 157 -42.48 -1.37 51.10
C LEU A 157 -42.79 -2.19 52.36
N SER A 158 -42.56 -1.58 53.52
CA SER A 158 -43.16 -1.94 54.81
C SER A 158 -44.25 -0.93 55.12
#